data_AF-A0A832B2J1-F1
#
_entry.id   AF-A0A832B2J1-F1
#
_cell.length_a   1.000
_cell.length_b   1.000
_cell.length_c   1.000
_cell.angle_alpha   90.00
_cell.angle_beta   90.00
_cell.angle_gamma   90.00
#
_symmetry.space_group_name_H-M   'P 1'
#
loop_
_entity.id
_entity.type
_entity.pdbx_description
1 polymer ?
#
loop_
_entity_poly.entity_id
_entity_poly.type
_entity_poly.pdbx_seq_one_letter_code
_entity_poly.pdbx_strand_id
1 'polypeptide(L)' 'VGRIRRDETVEHGLALFVVGDNLRKGAALNAVQIAEVLLADG' A
#
# COMPACT_ATOMS: atom_id res chain seq x y z
N VAL A 1 -1.20 9.19 -1.57
CA VAL A 1 -2.63 8.86 -1.78
C VAL A 1 -3.41 10.16 -1.88
N GLY A 2 -4.39 10.27 -2.78
CA GLY A 2 -5.21 11.47 -2.96
C GLY A 2 -6.52 11.17 -3.69
N ARG A 3 -7.28 12.22 -4.06
CA ARG A 3 -8.58 12.11 -4.76
C ARG A 3 -9.59 11.21 -4.02
N ILE A 4 -9.53 11.20 -2.69
CA ILE A 4 -10.36 10.40 -1.81
C ILE A 4 -11.80 10.93 -1.89
N ARG A 5 -12.75 10.07 -2.23
CA ARG A 5 -14.19 10.39 -2.31
C ARG A 5 -15.05 9.14 -2.11
N ARG A 6 -16.30 9.33 -1.69
CA ARG A 6 -17.30 8.25 -1.75
C ARG A 6 -17.55 7.87 -3.20
N ASP A 7 -17.70 6.57 -3.45
CA ASP A 7 -18.15 6.07 -4.74
C ASP A 7 -19.68 5.99 -4.72
N GLU A 8 -20.32 6.63 -5.69
CA GLU A 8 -21.78 6.73 -5.78
C GLU A 8 -22.41 5.48 -6.40
N THR A 9 -21.60 4.56 -6.96
CA THR A 9 -22.08 3.36 -7.65
C THR A 9 -22.29 2.16 -6.72
N VAL A 10 -21.78 2.21 -5.48
CA VAL A 10 -21.85 1.13 -4.49
C VAL A 10 -22.12 1.69 -3.10
N GLU A 11 -23.04 1.07 -2.34
CA GLU A 11 -23.53 1.54 -1.02
C GLU A 11 -22.43 1.90 -0.01
N HIS A 12 -21.31 1.18 -0.04
CA HIS A 12 -20.15 1.40 0.84
C HIS A 12 -18.85 1.61 0.05
N GLY A 13 -18.93 2.21 -1.14
CA GLY A 13 -17.79 2.40 -2.01
C GLY A 13 -16.90 3.60 -1.64
N LEU A 14 -15.58 3.42 -1.81
CA LEU A 14 -14.55 4.45 -1.61
C LEU A 14 -13.61 4.47 -2.81
N ALA A 15 -13.51 5.61 -3.48
CA ALA A 15 -12.58 5.82 -4.58
C ALA A 15 -11.38 6.68 -4.11
N LEU A 16 -10.17 6.25 -4.47
CA LEU A 16 -8.93 6.95 -4.19
C LEU A 16 -7.89 6.71 -5.29
N PHE A 17 -6.92 7.61 -5.39
CA PHE A 17 -5.75 7.47 -6.26
C PHE A 17 -4.50 7.26 -5.41
N VAL A 18 -3.72 6.23 -5.76
CA VAL A 18 -2.46 5.90 -5.09
C VAL A 18 -1.33 5.96 -6.11
N VAL A 19 -0.24 6.63 -5.75
CA VAL A 19 0.99 6.71 -6.52
C VAL A 19 2.14 6.42 -5.56
N GLY A 20 3.16 5.69 -6.02
CA GLY A 20 4.32 5.34 -5.23
C GLY A 20 5.52 4.93 -6.09
N ASP A 21 6.71 4.92 -5.47
CA ASP A 21 7.94 4.40 -6.08
C ASP A 21 7.94 2.86 -6.01
N ASN A 22 7.73 2.22 -7.16
CA ASN A 22 7.61 0.77 -7.25
C ASN A 22 8.95 0.04 -7.17
N LEU A 23 10.07 0.69 -7.51
CA LEU A 23 11.39 0.06 -7.41
C LEU A 23 11.87 0.06 -5.96
N ARG A 24 11.68 1.19 -5.26
CA ARG A 24 12.02 1.26 -3.83
C ARG A 24 10.96 0.62 -2.96
N LYS A 25 9.76 1.20 -2.85
CA LYS A 25 8.74 0.69 -1.92
C LYS A 25 8.10 -0.59 -2.45
N GLY A 26 7.80 -0.66 -3.75
CA GLY A 26 7.14 -1.82 -4.34
C GLY A 26 7.99 -3.10 -4.34
N ALA A 27 9.32 -2.99 -4.36
CA ALA A 27 10.22 -4.13 -4.41
C ALA A 27 11.26 -4.13 -3.27
N ALA A 28 12.29 -3.29 -3.35
CA ALA A 28 13.47 -3.40 -2.48
C ALA A 28 13.13 -3.26 -0.99
N LEU A 29 12.37 -2.23 -0.62
CA LEU A 29 12.02 -1.96 0.77
C LEU A 29 11.02 -2.98 1.32
N ASN A 30 10.06 -3.46 0.52
CA ASN A 30 9.17 -4.54 0.95
C ASN A 30 9.96 -5.81 1.29
N ALA A 31 10.97 -6.18 0.49
CA ALA A 31 11.80 -7.35 0.76
C ALA A 31 12.59 -7.22 2.07
N VAL A 32 13.19 -6.04 2.32
CA VAL A 32 13.89 -5.76 3.58
C VAL A 32 12.94 -5.84 4.77
N GLN A 33 11.75 -5.23 4.68
CA GLN A 33 10.77 -5.25 5.76
C GLN A 33 10.28 -6.66 6.12
N ILE A 34 10.09 -7.53 5.11
CA ILE A 34 9.77 -8.95 5.36
C ILE A 34 10.90 -9.64 6.11
N ALA A 35 12.16 -9.38 5.72
CA ALA A 35 13.31 -9.95 6.41
C ALA A 35 13.44 -9.44 7.85
N GLU A 36 13.16 -8.15 8.10
CA GLU A 36 13.17 -7.56 9.44
C GLU A 36 12.14 -8.24 10.37
N VAL A 37 10.91 -8.47 9.89
CA VAL A 37 9.87 -9.18 10.66
C VAL A 37 10.29 -10.62 10.94
N LEU A 38 10.81 -11.33 9.93
CA LEU A 38 11.26 -12.72 10.09
C LEU A 38 12.37 -12.85 11.16
N LEU A 39 13.29 -11.88 11.21
CA LEU A 39 14.35 -11.86 12.21
C LEU A 39 13.87 -11.46 13.61
N ALA A 40 12.78 -10.69 13.71
CA ALA A 40 12.20 -10.27 14.99
C ALA A 40 11.33 -11.37 15.64
N ASP A 41 10.68 -12.21 14.82
CA ASP A 41 9.80 -13.29 15.27
C ASP A 41 10.54 -14.63 15.50
N GLY A 42 11.82 -14.72 15.13
CA GLY A 42 12.65 -15.94 15.16
C GLY A 42 13.53 -16.10 16.38
#